data_AF-A0A438AHH2-F1
#
_entry.id   AF-A0A438AHH2-F1
#
_cell.length_a   1.000
_cell.length_b   1.000
_cell.length_c   1.000
_cell.angle_alpha   90.00
_cell.angle_beta   90.00
_cell.angle_gamma   90.00
#
_symmetry.space_group_name_H-M   'P 1'
#
loop_
_entity.id
_entity.type
_entity.pdbx_description
1 polymer ?
#
loop_
_entity_poly.entity_id
_entity_poly.type
_entity_poly.pdbx_seq_one_letter_code
_entity_poly.pdbx_strand_id
1 'polypeptide(L)'
;MTFTPSGSTSRPATFPRRPRTSDRPGGEPPRLRRSLPGMDAPHLPDLPPVALLPHPQDAEGNPRRVGVEVECGGLTEERLAGIATQVLGGSARRTAGYEFAVTDTSIGDLQVMLDTALKDHAQTELVRRGLDMGRGVIPVEFVTDPILPTDLVHVDAFCRALRAAGATGTRDGAFLGFGVHLNVTAAGLGVDGVLPTLRAFALMEAWLRRADPIDASRRILPFVDPYPARFVDALAAPDAAGWDMKSLIDTYLRLTPSRNRGLDMLPLIRHLAPDRVQNEVDGASSIKARPAYHYRLPDCRIDDPDWSVTREWNRWVRVERVAADPAALDALADGWRKYRSRRLPFGRGNWALTVSDILGIPQGLTAS
;
A
#
# COMPACT_ATOMS: atom_id res chain seq x y z
N MET A 1 0.86 -47.31 24.58
CA MET A 1 1.33 -46.00 25.07
C MET A 1 1.45 -45.08 23.87
N THR A 2 0.40 -44.29 23.66
CA THR A 2 0.21 -43.37 22.55
C THR A 2 0.52 -41.96 23.03
N PHE A 3 1.40 -41.24 22.33
CA PHE A 3 1.65 -39.82 22.55
C PHE A 3 1.36 -39.08 21.25
N THR A 4 0.33 -38.24 21.26
CA THR A 4 -0.04 -37.28 20.23
C THR A 4 0.57 -35.91 20.58
N PRO A 5 1.15 -35.16 19.63
CA PRO A 5 1.51 -33.76 19.84
C PRO A 5 0.34 -32.84 19.44
N SER A 6 0.01 -31.90 20.33
CA SER A 6 -1.02 -30.87 20.10
C SER A 6 -0.46 -29.74 19.21
N GLY A 7 -0.98 -29.63 17.99
CA GLY A 7 -0.76 -28.45 17.13
C GLY A 7 -1.77 -27.35 17.46
N SER A 8 -1.28 -26.19 17.89
CA SER A 8 -2.07 -24.97 18.00
C SER A 8 -2.19 -24.36 16.60
N THR A 9 -3.40 -24.39 16.04
CA THR A 9 -3.72 -23.80 14.73
C THR A 9 -4.42 -22.47 14.95
N SER A 10 -3.77 -21.38 14.53
CA SER A 10 -4.38 -20.06 14.46
C SER A 10 -5.48 -20.08 13.39
N ARG A 11 -6.73 -19.91 13.80
CA ARG A 11 -7.89 -19.90 12.91
C ARG A 11 -7.90 -18.64 12.03
N PRO A 12 -8.33 -18.74 10.76
CA PRO A 12 -8.63 -17.56 9.94
C PRO A 12 -9.83 -16.80 10.52
N ALA A 13 -9.87 -15.48 10.35
CA ALA A 13 -10.98 -14.64 10.74
C ALA A 13 -12.21 -14.93 9.85
N THR A 14 -13.02 -15.90 10.24
CA THR A 14 -14.37 -16.13 9.71
C THR A 14 -15.38 -15.32 10.52
N PHE A 15 -16.01 -14.33 9.89
CA PHE A 15 -17.15 -13.59 10.46
C PHE A 15 -18.44 -14.42 10.35
N PRO A 16 -19.27 -14.53 11.40
CA PRO A 16 -20.60 -15.11 11.29
C PRO A 16 -21.53 -14.15 10.53
N ARG A 17 -22.11 -14.60 9.40
CA ARG A 17 -23.28 -13.95 8.80
C ARG A 17 -24.44 -13.99 9.80
N ARG A 18 -25.08 -12.84 10.07
CA ARG A 18 -26.30 -12.78 10.88
C ARG A 18 -27.56 -12.52 10.05
N PRO A 19 -28.73 -12.98 10.54
CA PRO A 19 -29.99 -12.95 9.82
C PRO A 19 -30.62 -11.56 9.87
N ARG A 20 -31.46 -11.26 8.86
CA ARG A 20 -32.32 -10.08 8.82
C ARG A 20 -33.30 -10.11 10.00
N THR A 21 -33.34 -9.03 10.78
CA THR A 21 -34.43 -8.77 11.71
C THR A 21 -34.96 -7.36 11.49
N SER A 22 -36.26 -7.34 11.17
CA SER A 22 -37.15 -6.20 11.03
C SER A 22 -37.59 -5.62 12.39
N ASP A 23 -37.93 -4.33 12.35
CA ASP A 23 -38.81 -3.55 13.23
C ASP A 23 -38.51 -3.41 14.73
N ARG A 24 -38.26 -2.16 15.16
CA ARG A 24 -39.13 -1.36 16.06
C ARG A 24 -38.57 0.06 16.38
N PRO A 25 -39.37 0.99 16.96
CA PRO A 25 -39.48 2.37 16.47
C PRO A 25 -38.84 3.47 17.35
N GLY A 26 -38.63 4.62 16.69
CA GLY A 26 -38.86 6.00 17.13
C GLY A 26 -38.61 6.41 18.59
N GLY A 27 -37.52 7.13 18.81
CA GLY A 27 -37.31 8.02 19.95
C GLY A 27 -36.14 8.97 19.68
N GLU A 28 -36.42 10.26 19.43
CA GLU A 28 -35.42 11.29 19.14
C GLU A 28 -34.69 11.71 20.43
N PRO A 29 -33.34 11.66 20.52
CA PRO A 29 -32.62 12.16 21.69
C PRO A 29 -32.37 13.68 21.60
N PRO A 30 -32.24 14.38 22.74
CA PRO A 30 -32.23 15.84 22.78
C PRO A 30 -30.93 16.43 22.20
N ARG A 31 -31.08 17.46 21.36
CA ARG A 31 -29.98 18.21 20.75
C ARG A 31 -29.40 19.22 21.73
N LEU A 32 -28.17 18.98 22.20
CA LEU A 32 -27.33 20.02 22.79
C LEU A 32 -26.29 20.46 21.74
N ARG A 33 -26.67 21.41 20.88
CA ARG A 33 -25.71 22.16 20.06
C ARG A 33 -25.09 23.26 20.94
N ARG A 34 -23.84 23.07 21.36
CA ARG A 34 -22.96 24.19 21.70
C ARG A 34 -22.06 24.46 20.50
N SER A 35 -22.38 25.53 19.77
CA SER A 35 -21.55 26.06 18.69
C SER A 35 -20.27 26.64 19.29
N LEU A 36 -19.10 26.13 18.89
CA LEU A 36 -17.82 26.80 19.14
C LEU A 36 -17.65 27.93 18.10
N PRO A 37 -17.20 29.13 18.50
CA PRO A 37 -17.09 30.26 17.59
C PRO A 37 -15.80 30.20 16.74
N GLY A 38 -15.96 30.51 15.44
CA GLY A 38 -14.95 31.17 14.61
C GLY A 38 -13.61 30.47 14.42
N MET A 39 -13.58 29.39 13.65
CA MET A 39 -12.41 29.10 12.81
C MET A 39 -12.86 29.25 11.36
N ASP A 40 -12.41 30.31 10.70
CA ASP A 40 -12.46 30.37 9.24
C ASP A 40 -11.79 29.10 8.72
N ALA A 41 -12.52 28.34 7.90
CA ALA A 41 -11.97 27.13 7.31
C ALA A 41 -10.74 27.56 6.49
N PRO A 42 -9.52 27.10 6.82
CA PRO A 42 -8.36 27.45 6.04
C PRO A 42 -8.61 27.02 4.60
N HIS A 43 -8.22 27.86 3.63
CA HIS A 43 -8.25 27.52 2.22
C HIS A 43 -7.58 26.16 2.04
N LEU A 44 -8.39 25.13 1.76
CA LEU A 44 -7.91 23.78 1.55
C LEU A 44 -7.22 23.76 0.18
N PRO A 45 -6.03 23.14 0.04
CA PRO A 45 -5.51 22.82 -1.27
C PRO A 45 -6.52 21.92 -1.99
N ASP A 46 -6.77 22.20 -3.26
CA ASP A 46 -7.63 21.37 -4.11
C ASP A 46 -6.95 20.00 -4.27
N LEU A 47 -7.43 19.00 -3.54
CA LEU A 47 -6.97 17.63 -3.73
C LEU A 47 -7.25 17.19 -5.17
N PRO A 48 -6.33 16.44 -5.80
CA PRO A 48 -6.56 15.95 -7.14
C PRO A 48 -7.79 15.03 -7.16
N PRO A 49 -8.59 15.04 -8.24
CA PRO A 49 -9.69 14.09 -8.35
C PRO A 49 -9.16 12.66 -8.36
N VAL A 50 -9.95 11.73 -7.79
CA VAL A 50 -9.63 10.30 -7.82
C VAL A 50 -9.64 9.80 -9.26
N ALA A 51 -8.49 9.33 -9.75
CA ALA A 51 -8.38 8.80 -11.08
C ALA A 51 -9.07 7.43 -11.20
N LEU A 52 -9.73 7.20 -12.33
CA LEU A 52 -10.37 5.92 -12.65
C LEU A 52 -9.34 4.92 -13.20
N LEU A 53 -9.47 3.66 -12.76
CA LEU A 53 -8.74 2.53 -13.34
C LEU A 53 -9.16 2.31 -14.80
N PRO A 54 -8.23 1.93 -15.70
CA PRO A 54 -8.58 1.53 -17.07
C PRO A 54 -9.44 0.26 -17.10
N HIS A 55 -9.21 -0.65 -16.15
CA HIS A 55 -10.05 -1.82 -15.90
C HIS A 55 -10.65 -1.71 -14.50
N PRO A 56 -11.90 -1.22 -14.35
CA PRO A 56 -12.51 -0.93 -13.06
C PRO A 56 -13.08 -2.17 -12.36
N GLN A 57 -13.20 -3.30 -13.05
CA GLN A 57 -13.76 -4.55 -12.53
C GLN A 57 -12.67 -5.62 -12.35
N ASP A 58 -12.88 -6.51 -11.38
CA ASP A 58 -12.07 -7.72 -11.18
C ASP A 58 -12.54 -8.86 -12.10
N ALA A 59 -11.91 -10.04 -11.96
CA ALA A 59 -12.19 -11.20 -12.79
C ALA A 59 -13.64 -11.71 -12.63
N GLU A 60 -14.27 -11.41 -11.50
CA GLU A 60 -15.65 -11.78 -11.17
C GLU A 60 -16.67 -10.67 -11.55
N GLY A 61 -16.22 -9.56 -12.13
CA GLY A 61 -17.06 -8.44 -12.54
C GLY A 61 -17.43 -7.48 -11.40
N ASN A 62 -16.87 -7.66 -10.21
CA ASN A 62 -17.09 -6.75 -9.09
C ASN A 62 -16.20 -5.51 -9.25
N PRO A 63 -16.61 -4.34 -8.72
CA PRO A 63 -15.72 -3.17 -8.67
C PRO A 63 -14.43 -3.49 -7.93
N ARG A 64 -13.28 -3.18 -8.55
CA ARG A 64 -11.97 -3.32 -7.90
C ARG A 64 -11.88 -2.35 -6.73
N ARG A 65 -11.32 -2.86 -5.64
CA ARG A 65 -11.16 -2.15 -4.37
C ARG A 65 -9.68 -1.92 -4.08
N VAL A 66 -9.42 -1.06 -3.11
CA VAL A 66 -8.09 -0.79 -2.60
C VAL A 66 -8.10 -0.87 -1.08
N GLY A 67 -7.25 -1.74 -0.51
CA GLY A 67 -6.91 -1.64 0.91
C GLY A 67 -5.81 -0.60 1.09
N VAL A 68 -5.95 0.27 2.08
CA VAL A 68 -4.99 1.35 2.35
C VAL A 68 -4.31 1.09 3.69
N GLU A 69 -2.98 1.11 3.69
CA GLU A 69 -2.15 1.04 4.89
C GLU A 69 -1.36 2.37 4.97
N VAL A 70 -1.42 3.07 6.10
CA VAL A 70 -0.68 4.33 6.33
C VAL A 70 0.01 4.27 7.68
N GLU A 71 1.33 4.48 7.66
CA GLU A 71 2.18 4.57 8.84
C GLU A 71 2.43 6.05 9.17
N CYS A 72 2.35 6.43 10.45
CA CYS A 72 2.68 7.78 10.90
C CYS A 72 3.24 7.79 12.33
N GLY A 73 3.99 8.85 12.65
CA GLY A 73 4.49 9.11 14.00
C GLY A 73 3.65 10.16 14.75
N GLY A 74 4.05 10.49 15.98
CA GLY A 74 3.49 11.61 16.76
C GLY A 74 2.18 11.33 17.49
N LEU A 75 1.51 10.20 17.21
CA LEU A 75 0.27 9.79 17.86
C LEU A 75 0.37 8.38 18.43
N THR A 76 -0.38 8.10 19.49
CA THR A 76 -0.59 6.73 19.98
C THR A 76 -1.71 6.03 19.20
N GLU A 77 -1.75 4.71 19.26
CA GLU A 77 -2.78 3.88 18.61
C GLU A 77 -4.19 4.22 19.12
N GLU A 78 -4.31 4.52 20.42
CA GLU A 78 -5.56 4.93 21.05
C GLU A 78 -6.02 6.30 20.55
N ARG A 79 -5.08 7.25 20.43
CA ARG A 79 -5.39 8.59 19.93
C ARG A 79 -5.81 8.54 18.46
N LEU A 80 -5.11 7.76 17.63
CA LEU A 80 -5.44 7.57 16.23
C LEU A 80 -6.84 6.93 16.08
N ALA A 81 -7.13 5.88 16.84
CA ALA A 81 -8.47 5.25 16.84
C ALA A 81 -9.58 6.22 17.30
N GLY A 82 -9.30 7.09 18.27
CA GLY A 82 -10.23 8.13 18.71
C GLY A 82 -10.47 9.23 17.66
N ILE A 83 -9.46 9.58 16.86
CA ILE A 83 -9.65 10.50 15.73
C ILE A 83 -10.43 9.81 14.62
N ALA A 84 -10.18 8.53 14.37
CA ALA A 84 -10.93 7.75 13.38
C ALA A 84 -12.43 7.78 13.70
N THR A 85 -12.83 7.56 14.96
CA THR A 85 -14.26 7.62 15.33
C THR A 85 -14.87 9.02 15.19
N GLN A 86 -14.09 10.07 15.42
CA GLN A 86 -14.55 11.46 15.27
C GLN A 86 -14.77 11.85 13.81
N VAL A 87 -13.88 11.41 12.91
CA VAL A 87 -13.89 11.81 11.49
C VAL A 87 -14.76 10.88 10.66
N LEU A 88 -14.61 9.58 10.86
CA LEU A 88 -15.22 8.54 10.02
C LEU A 88 -16.48 7.96 10.63
N GLY A 89 -16.79 8.26 11.90
CA GLY A 89 -17.88 7.67 12.66
C GLY A 89 -17.52 6.29 13.23
N GLY A 90 -18.53 5.52 13.64
CA GLY A 90 -18.35 4.17 14.15
C GLY A 90 -17.88 4.11 15.61
N SER A 91 -17.24 3.00 15.98
CA SER A 91 -16.80 2.75 17.36
C SER A 91 -15.43 2.08 17.42
N ALA A 92 -14.58 2.52 18.35
CA ALA A 92 -13.26 1.95 18.57
C ALA A 92 -13.28 0.95 19.73
N ARG A 93 -12.68 -0.22 19.54
CA ARG A 93 -12.50 -1.24 20.56
C ARG A 93 -11.07 -1.76 20.54
N ARG A 94 -10.43 -1.77 21.70
CA ARG A 94 -9.12 -2.40 21.87
C ARG A 94 -9.23 -3.90 21.67
N THR A 95 -8.44 -4.46 20.75
CA THR A 95 -8.40 -5.89 20.43
C THR A 95 -7.16 -6.59 21.00
N ALA A 96 -6.06 -5.86 21.19
CA ALA A 96 -4.84 -6.35 21.81
C ALA A 96 -4.05 -5.22 22.51
N GLY A 97 -2.86 -5.55 23.02
CA GLY A 97 -2.04 -4.63 23.81
C GLY A 97 -1.75 -3.28 23.15
N TYR A 98 -1.63 -3.25 21.82
CA TYR A 98 -1.46 -2.00 21.06
C TYR A 98 -2.24 -2.06 19.74
N GLU A 99 -3.43 -2.67 19.78
CA GLU A 99 -4.28 -2.84 18.60
C GLU A 99 -5.70 -2.43 18.93
N PHE A 100 -6.30 -1.66 18.03
CA PHE A 100 -7.69 -1.25 18.05
C PHE A 100 -8.36 -1.65 16.74
N ALA A 101 -9.58 -2.15 16.83
CA ALA A 101 -10.48 -2.22 15.70
C ALA A 101 -11.44 -1.02 15.79
N VAL A 102 -11.62 -0.31 14.69
CA VAL A 102 -12.64 0.74 14.56
C VAL A 102 -13.65 0.24 13.53
N THR A 103 -14.88 -0.03 13.97
CA THR A 103 -15.92 -0.66 13.16
C THR A 103 -17.06 0.31 12.87
N ASP A 104 -17.87 -0.02 11.87
CA ASP A 104 -19.06 0.75 11.47
C ASP A 104 -18.73 2.19 11.05
N THR A 105 -17.58 2.39 10.41
CA THR A 105 -17.17 3.70 9.88
C THR A 105 -17.72 3.92 8.47
N SER A 106 -17.69 5.18 8.01
CA SER A 106 -18.07 5.57 6.64
C SER A 106 -17.26 4.91 5.53
N ILE A 107 -16.09 4.33 5.84
CA ILE A 107 -15.22 3.63 4.89
C ILE A 107 -15.08 2.13 5.19
N GLY A 108 -15.98 1.56 5.99
CA GLY A 108 -15.87 0.18 6.47
C GLY A 108 -14.97 0.07 7.71
N ASP A 109 -14.52 -1.15 8.02
CA ASP A 109 -13.73 -1.38 9.22
C ASP A 109 -12.26 -1.02 8.98
N LEU A 110 -11.59 -0.54 10.04
CA LEU A 110 -10.17 -0.27 10.03
C LEU A 110 -9.51 -0.79 11.30
N GLN A 111 -8.26 -1.25 11.14
CA GLN A 111 -7.43 -1.67 12.25
C GLN A 111 -6.36 -0.62 12.48
N VAL A 112 -6.09 -0.32 13.75
CA VAL A 112 -5.03 0.59 14.18
C VAL A 112 -4.07 -0.18 15.07
N MET A 113 -2.78 -0.09 14.79
CA MET A 113 -1.78 -0.85 15.52
C MET A 113 -0.40 -0.20 15.50
N LEU A 114 0.52 -0.65 16.38
CA LEU A 114 1.94 -0.33 16.18
C LEU A 114 2.46 -0.98 14.90
N ASP A 115 3.41 -0.33 14.24
CA ASP A 115 4.06 -0.89 13.06
C ASP A 115 4.66 -2.28 13.36
N THR A 116 4.38 -3.20 12.45
CA THR A 116 4.66 -4.63 12.53
C THR A 116 6.15 -4.96 12.63
N ALA A 117 7.04 -4.12 12.08
CA ALA A 117 8.50 -4.32 12.19
C ALA A 117 8.99 -4.32 13.65
N LEU A 118 8.29 -3.59 14.53
CA LEU A 118 8.57 -3.55 15.97
C LEU A 118 7.73 -4.56 16.77
N LYS A 119 6.58 -5.01 16.24
CA LYS A 119 5.77 -6.08 16.86
C LYS A 119 6.53 -7.41 16.94
N ASP A 120 7.33 -7.76 15.94
CA ASP A 120 8.11 -9.01 15.95
C ASP A 120 9.17 -9.03 17.07
N HIS A 121 9.60 -7.86 17.54
CA HIS A 121 10.53 -7.70 18.67
C HIS A 121 9.81 -7.58 20.04
N ALA A 122 8.49 -7.39 20.06
CA ALA A 122 7.69 -7.12 21.26
C ALA A 122 7.41 -8.35 22.15
N GLN A 123 8.09 -9.48 21.91
CA GLN A 123 7.82 -10.74 22.61
C GLN A 123 8.44 -10.84 24.02
N THR A 124 9.27 -9.89 24.44
CA THR A 124 9.87 -9.87 25.79
C THR A 124 9.28 -8.76 26.66
N GLU A 125 9.13 -9.02 27.97
CA GLU A 125 8.57 -8.05 28.93
C GLU A 125 9.38 -6.75 28.98
N LEU A 126 10.70 -6.83 28.79
CA LEU A 126 11.61 -5.69 28.71
C LEU A 126 11.30 -4.80 27.49
N VAL A 127 11.05 -5.41 26.32
CA VAL A 127 10.66 -4.66 25.12
C VAL A 127 9.27 -4.05 25.30
N ARG A 128 8.30 -4.73 25.93
CA ARG A 128 6.98 -4.12 26.22
C ARG A 128 7.09 -2.89 27.13
N ARG A 129 7.92 -2.96 28.18
CA ARG A 129 8.17 -1.78 29.06
C ARG A 129 8.89 -0.65 28.31
N GLY A 130 9.83 -0.99 27.42
CA GLY A 130 10.46 -0.03 26.52
C GLY A 130 9.49 0.61 25.53
N LEU A 131 8.59 -0.19 24.94
CA LEU A 131 7.54 0.27 24.04
C LEU A 131 6.53 1.16 24.78
N ASP A 132 6.15 0.81 26.01
CA ASP A 132 5.25 1.61 26.85
C ASP A 132 5.87 2.97 27.22
N MET A 133 7.18 3.03 27.48
CA MET A 133 7.90 4.30 27.68
C MET A 133 8.09 5.10 26.38
N GLY A 134 8.08 4.43 25.22
CA GLY A 134 8.33 5.01 23.90
C GLY A 134 7.11 5.19 23.00
N ARG A 135 5.87 4.96 23.49
CA ARG A 135 4.65 4.92 22.65
C ARG A 135 4.44 6.14 21.75
N GLY A 136 4.88 7.32 22.18
CA GLY A 136 4.79 8.55 21.37
C GLY A 136 5.82 8.67 20.25
N VAL A 137 6.83 7.78 20.25
CA VAL A 137 7.94 7.75 19.28
C VAL A 137 7.82 6.52 18.35
N ILE A 138 7.01 5.54 18.72
CA ILE A 138 6.79 4.32 17.93
C ILE A 138 5.74 4.60 16.86
N PRO A 139 5.95 4.15 15.61
CA PRO A 139 5.02 4.44 14.53
C PRO A 139 3.72 3.68 14.74
N VAL A 140 2.62 4.35 14.43
CA VAL A 140 1.29 3.76 14.38
C VAL A 140 0.89 3.61 12.93
N GLU A 141 0.35 2.45 12.61
CA GLU A 141 -0.23 2.10 11.34
C GLU A 141 -1.76 2.04 11.47
N PHE A 142 -2.49 2.56 10.49
CA PHE A 142 -3.86 2.15 10.26
C PHE A 142 -3.99 1.41 8.93
N VAL A 143 -4.85 0.39 8.91
CA VAL A 143 -5.15 -0.44 7.76
C VAL A 143 -6.66 -0.47 7.55
N THR A 144 -7.11 -0.15 6.35
CA THR A 144 -8.53 -0.26 5.99
C THR A 144 -8.84 -1.66 5.46
N ASP A 145 -10.09 -2.10 5.64
CA ASP A 145 -10.66 -3.08 4.71
C ASP A 145 -10.63 -2.51 3.27
N PRO A 146 -10.75 -3.36 2.22
CA PRO A 146 -10.76 -2.86 0.85
C PRO A 146 -11.96 -1.96 0.55
N ILE A 147 -11.69 -0.69 0.23
CA ILE A 147 -12.68 0.34 -0.08
C ILE A 147 -12.80 0.60 -1.58
N LEU A 148 -13.85 1.28 -2.02
CA LEU A 148 -13.90 1.77 -3.40
C LEU A 148 -12.88 2.90 -3.55
N PRO A 149 -12.23 3.06 -4.72
CA PRO A 149 -11.31 4.18 -4.95
C PRO A 149 -11.95 5.56 -4.70
N THR A 150 -13.25 5.70 -4.96
CA THR A 150 -14.00 6.94 -4.70
C THR A 150 -14.03 7.31 -3.22
N ASP A 151 -13.87 6.35 -2.32
CA ASP A 151 -13.89 6.57 -0.87
C ASP A 151 -12.54 7.07 -0.33
N LEU A 152 -11.49 7.12 -1.15
CA LEU A 152 -10.18 7.67 -0.76
C LEU A 152 -10.25 9.13 -0.28
N VAL A 153 -11.28 9.89 -0.69
CA VAL A 153 -11.51 11.25 -0.21
C VAL A 153 -11.76 11.29 1.31
N HIS A 154 -12.37 10.25 1.87
CA HIS A 154 -12.59 10.12 3.32
C HIS A 154 -11.30 9.71 4.04
N VAL A 155 -10.47 8.87 3.42
CA VAL A 155 -9.13 8.54 3.92
C VAL A 155 -8.27 9.81 3.97
N ASP A 156 -8.29 10.63 2.93
CA ASP A 156 -7.58 11.90 2.91
C ASP A 156 -8.09 12.89 3.97
N ALA A 157 -9.41 12.93 4.21
CA ALA A 157 -9.99 13.71 5.31
C ALA A 157 -9.50 13.22 6.68
N PHE A 158 -9.41 11.91 6.86
CA PHE A 158 -8.85 11.30 8.05
C PHE A 158 -7.37 11.62 8.23
N CYS A 159 -6.53 11.47 7.20
CA CYS A 159 -5.12 11.85 7.24
C CYS A 159 -4.92 13.34 7.61
N ARG A 160 -5.76 14.25 7.08
CA ARG A 160 -5.72 15.68 7.47
C ARG A 160 -6.05 15.90 8.95
N ALA A 161 -7.00 15.16 9.51
CA ALA A 161 -7.33 15.25 10.93
C ALA A 161 -6.20 14.69 11.81
N LEU A 162 -5.54 13.61 11.38
CA LEU A 162 -4.34 13.07 12.04
C LEU A 162 -3.21 14.10 12.04
N ARG A 163 -2.93 14.73 10.89
CA ARG A 163 -1.97 15.83 10.78
C ARG A 163 -2.30 16.97 11.74
N ALA A 164 -3.56 17.43 11.76
CA ALA A 164 -3.99 18.50 12.66
C ALA A 164 -3.86 18.12 14.15
N ALA A 165 -3.83 16.83 14.47
CA ALA A 165 -3.60 16.31 15.81
C ALA A 165 -2.10 16.09 16.14
N GLY A 166 -1.18 16.39 15.22
CA GLY A 166 0.27 16.25 15.41
C GLY A 166 0.89 14.99 14.81
N ALA A 167 0.21 14.31 13.88
CA ALA A 167 0.82 13.19 13.16
C ALA A 167 1.99 13.68 12.29
N THR A 168 3.12 12.98 12.34
CA THR A 168 4.34 13.30 11.59
C THR A 168 4.58 12.27 10.48
N GLY A 169 5.08 12.75 9.34
CA GLY A 169 5.47 11.94 8.19
C GLY A 169 6.95 11.59 8.18
N THR A 170 7.39 11.01 7.07
CA THR A 170 8.74 10.45 6.87
C THR A 170 9.86 11.48 6.99
N ARG A 171 9.57 12.78 6.80
CA ARG A 171 10.55 13.88 6.86
C ARG A 171 10.92 14.26 8.30
N ASP A 172 9.93 14.30 9.19
CA ASP A 172 10.14 14.65 10.60
C ASP A 172 10.51 13.43 11.46
N GLY A 173 10.18 12.22 10.98
CA GLY A 173 10.57 10.95 11.59
C GLY A 173 11.97 10.49 11.18
N ALA A 174 13.02 11.16 11.67
CA ALA A 174 14.43 10.96 11.27
C ALA A 174 15.01 9.53 11.42
N PHE A 175 14.24 8.56 11.94
CA PHE A 175 14.70 7.19 12.20
C PHE A 175 13.80 6.06 11.67
N LEU A 176 12.59 6.31 11.15
CA LEU A 176 11.57 5.24 11.05
C LEU A 176 10.88 5.05 9.69
N GLY A 177 11.14 5.90 8.69
CA GLY A 177 10.86 5.56 7.29
C GLY A 177 9.41 5.16 6.94
N PHE A 178 8.42 6.01 7.27
CA PHE A 178 6.99 5.70 7.10
C PHE A 178 6.55 5.52 5.64
N GLY A 179 5.71 4.50 5.41
CA GLY A 179 5.14 4.17 4.11
C GLY A 179 3.64 4.38 3.99
N VAL A 180 3.19 4.41 2.74
CA VAL A 180 1.81 4.07 2.38
C VAL A 180 1.81 2.85 1.49
N HIS A 181 0.96 1.88 1.80
CA HIS A 181 0.73 0.73 0.96
C HIS A 181 -0.68 0.75 0.38
N LEU A 182 -0.76 0.57 -0.94
CA LEU A 182 -2.02 0.37 -1.65
C LEU A 182 -2.11 -1.10 -2.06
N ASN A 183 -3.10 -1.79 -1.51
CA ASN A 183 -3.43 -3.17 -1.85
C ASN A 183 -4.55 -3.15 -2.89
N VAL A 184 -4.16 -3.00 -4.15
CA VAL A 184 -5.11 -2.82 -5.25
C VAL A 184 -5.54 -4.18 -5.76
N THR A 185 -6.82 -4.55 -5.60
CA THR A 185 -7.40 -5.79 -6.14
C THR A 185 -6.97 -5.97 -7.59
N ALA A 186 -6.49 -7.13 -8.02
CA ALA A 186 -6.06 -7.32 -9.41
C ALA A 186 -7.26 -7.34 -10.39
N ALA A 187 -7.08 -6.84 -11.62
CA ALA A 187 -8.13 -6.92 -12.65
C ALA A 187 -8.36 -8.36 -13.12
N GLY A 188 -7.31 -9.17 -13.12
CA GLY A 188 -7.36 -10.59 -13.44
C GLY A 188 -6.24 -11.35 -12.74
N LEU A 189 -6.49 -12.62 -12.43
CA LEU A 189 -5.54 -13.51 -11.75
C LEU A 189 -4.75 -14.42 -12.71
N GLY A 190 -5.11 -14.42 -14.00
CA GLY A 190 -4.34 -15.06 -15.07
C GLY A 190 -3.16 -14.19 -15.52
N VAL A 191 -2.28 -14.77 -16.36
CA VAL A 191 -1.05 -14.08 -16.80
C VAL A 191 -1.35 -12.81 -17.57
N ASP A 192 -2.40 -12.80 -18.39
CA ASP A 192 -2.85 -11.64 -19.14
C ASP A 192 -3.33 -10.49 -18.24
N GLY A 193 -3.77 -10.80 -17.01
CA GLY A 193 -4.19 -9.82 -16.02
C GLY A 193 -3.07 -9.31 -15.11
N VAL A 194 -1.98 -10.09 -14.95
CA VAL A 194 -0.89 -9.82 -13.99
C VAL A 194 0.37 -9.29 -14.68
N LEU A 195 0.77 -9.94 -15.78
CA LEU A 195 2.04 -9.66 -16.44
C LEU A 195 2.12 -8.22 -16.98
N PRO A 196 1.10 -7.65 -17.65
CA PRO A 196 1.18 -6.28 -18.15
C PRO A 196 1.42 -5.26 -17.04
N THR A 197 0.72 -5.39 -15.90
CA THR A 197 0.86 -4.48 -14.76
C THR A 197 2.22 -4.60 -14.09
N LEU A 198 2.73 -5.82 -13.93
CA LEU A 198 4.08 -6.06 -13.41
C LEU A 198 5.16 -5.50 -14.34
N ARG A 199 5.04 -5.71 -15.66
CA ARG A 199 5.94 -5.15 -16.67
C ARG A 199 5.91 -3.62 -16.65
N ALA A 200 4.71 -3.02 -16.64
CA ALA A 200 4.53 -1.57 -16.60
C ALA A 200 5.23 -0.98 -15.37
N PHE A 201 4.96 -1.51 -14.17
CA PHE A 201 5.59 -1.04 -12.95
C PHE A 201 7.12 -1.16 -13.04
N ALA A 202 7.64 -2.34 -13.40
CA ALA A 202 9.08 -2.60 -13.40
C ALA A 202 9.84 -1.70 -14.38
N LEU A 203 9.27 -1.45 -15.56
CA LEU A 203 9.86 -0.58 -16.58
C LEU A 203 9.74 0.91 -16.20
N MET A 204 8.68 1.29 -15.47
CA MET A 204 8.46 2.68 -15.06
C MET A 204 9.11 3.04 -13.72
N GLU A 205 9.56 2.08 -12.92
CA GLU A 205 9.94 2.29 -11.52
C GLU A 205 10.97 3.42 -11.33
N ALA A 206 11.98 3.49 -12.20
CA ALA A 206 12.98 4.56 -12.14
C ALA A 206 12.37 5.96 -12.34
N TRP A 207 11.37 6.06 -13.21
CA TRP A 207 10.62 7.29 -13.42
C TRP A 207 9.71 7.60 -12.24
N LEU A 208 8.98 6.61 -11.70
CA LEU A 208 8.12 6.79 -10.53
C LEU A 208 8.90 7.34 -9.33
N ARG A 209 10.11 6.82 -9.09
CA ARG A 209 11.03 7.27 -8.03
C ARG A 209 11.63 8.65 -8.30
N ARG A 210 11.82 9.03 -9.56
CA ARG A 210 12.32 10.36 -9.92
C ARG A 210 11.23 11.43 -9.82
N ALA A 211 10.01 11.10 -10.25
CA ALA A 211 8.88 12.01 -10.29
C ALA A 211 8.41 12.42 -8.88
N ASP A 212 8.59 11.54 -7.89
CA ASP A 212 8.35 11.82 -6.49
C ASP A 212 9.42 11.10 -5.65
N PRO A 213 10.53 11.79 -5.35
CA PRO A 213 11.67 11.20 -4.66
C PRO A 213 11.35 10.70 -3.26
N ILE A 214 11.67 9.44 -3.00
CA ILE A 214 11.60 8.86 -1.66
C ILE A 214 12.62 9.56 -0.75
N ASP A 215 12.18 9.90 0.46
CA ASP A 215 12.99 10.54 1.49
C ASP A 215 14.26 9.74 1.78
N ALA A 216 15.36 10.44 2.03
CA ALA A 216 16.63 9.79 2.34
C ALA A 216 16.57 8.98 3.64
N SER A 217 15.71 9.35 4.60
CA SER A 217 15.49 8.61 5.86
C SER A 217 14.97 7.19 5.61
N ARG A 218 14.21 6.96 4.52
CA ARG A 218 13.79 5.62 4.05
C ARG A 218 14.86 4.84 3.32
N ARG A 219 15.97 5.47 2.91
CA ARG A 219 17.09 4.76 2.23
C ARG A 219 17.98 3.98 3.19
N ILE A 220 17.80 4.17 4.50
CA ILE A 220 18.58 3.52 5.55
C ILE A 220 17.87 2.26 6.09
N LEU A 221 16.55 2.12 5.88
CA LEU A 221 15.76 0.96 6.29
C LEU A 221 15.22 0.15 5.07
N PRO A 222 15.15 -1.19 5.14
CA PRO A 222 15.01 -2.07 3.96
C PRO A 222 13.55 -2.28 3.54
N PHE A 223 12.88 -1.26 2.98
CA PHE A 223 11.44 -1.41 2.69
C PHE A 223 10.99 -1.25 1.24
N VAL A 224 11.74 -0.59 0.35
CA VAL A 224 11.38 -0.46 -1.07
C VAL A 224 12.57 -0.41 -2.02
N ASP A 225 13.43 -1.43 -2.05
CA ASP A 225 14.51 -1.51 -3.05
C ASP A 225 13.93 -1.57 -4.48
N PRO A 226 14.60 -0.97 -5.49
CA PRO A 226 14.25 -1.18 -6.88
C PRO A 226 14.30 -2.66 -7.27
N TYR A 227 13.53 -3.04 -8.28
CA TYR A 227 13.67 -4.38 -8.84
C TYR A 227 15.10 -4.62 -9.36
N PRO A 228 15.68 -5.83 -9.15
CA PRO A 228 16.99 -6.15 -9.69
C PRO A 228 17.00 -6.00 -11.21
N ALA A 229 18.05 -5.40 -11.78
CA ALA A 229 18.13 -5.17 -13.22
C ALA A 229 17.91 -6.46 -14.04
N ARG A 230 18.40 -7.61 -13.56
CA ARG A 230 18.19 -8.93 -14.20
C ARG A 230 16.72 -9.35 -14.27
N PHE A 231 15.89 -8.93 -13.32
CA PHE A 231 14.46 -9.20 -13.32
C PHE A 231 13.74 -8.31 -14.33
N VAL A 232 14.10 -7.02 -14.39
CA VAL A 232 13.59 -6.10 -15.42
C VAL A 232 14.05 -6.54 -16.82
N ASP A 233 15.30 -7.00 -16.97
CA ASP A 233 15.82 -7.58 -18.20
C ASP A 233 14.96 -8.77 -18.68
N ALA A 234 14.56 -9.66 -17.76
CA ALA A 234 13.68 -10.78 -18.08
C ALA A 234 12.27 -10.34 -18.49
N LEU A 235 11.68 -9.35 -17.80
CA LEU A 235 10.36 -8.78 -18.14
C LEU A 235 10.34 -7.99 -19.46
N ALA A 236 11.50 -7.50 -19.89
CA ALA A 236 11.66 -6.75 -21.14
C ALA A 236 12.06 -7.63 -22.35
N ALA A 237 12.35 -8.91 -22.12
CA ALA A 237 12.77 -9.82 -23.18
C ALA A 237 11.59 -10.13 -24.13
N PRO A 238 11.84 -10.35 -25.44
CA PRO A 238 10.78 -10.63 -26.42
C PRO A 238 9.87 -11.80 -26.06
N ASP A 239 10.43 -12.82 -25.43
CA ASP A 239 9.74 -14.03 -25.00
C ASP A 239 8.87 -13.81 -23.75
N ALA A 240 9.06 -12.71 -23.01
CA ALA A 240 8.26 -12.36 -21.84
C ALA A 240 6.76 -12.26 -22.19
N ALA A 241 6.42 -11.76 -23.38
CA ALA A 241 5.04 -11.66 -23.83
C ALA A 241 4.32 -13.03 -23.97
N GLY A 242 5.07 -14.12 -24.12
CA GLY A 242 4.52 -15.48 -24.22
C GLY A 242 4.56 -16.27 -22.91
N TRP A 243 4.87 -15.65 -21.78
CA TRP A 243 4.92 -16.34 -20.49
C TRP A 243 3.53 -16.81 -20.06
N ASP A 244 3.52 -17.97 -19.39
CA ASP A 244 2.39 -18.40 -18.57
C ASP A 244 2.57 -17.98 -17.10
N MET A 245 1.55 -18.22 -16.26
CA MET A 245 1.62 -17.87 -14.85
C MET A 245 2.77 -18.58 -14.11
N LYS A 246 3.08 -19.82 -14.52
CA LYS A 246 4.18 -20.57 -13.93
C LYS A 246 5.52 -19.89 -14.22
N SER A 247 5.78 -19.49 -15.47
CA SER A 247 7.01 -18.81 -15.89
C SER A 247 7.19 -17.47 -15.19
N LEU A 248 6.10 -16.71 -15.00
CA LEU A 248 6.10 -15.47 -14.23
C LEU A 248 6.49 -15.72 -12.77
N ILE A 249 5.81 -16.64 -12.09
CA ILE A 249 6.05 -16.97 -10.67
C ILE A 249 7.48 -17.48 -10.47
N ASP A 250 7.90 -18.44 -11.29
CA ASP A 250 9.25 -19.02 -11.24
C ASP A 250 10.32 -17.95 -11.42
N THR A 251 10.09 -16.99 -12.31
CA THR A 251 11.03 -15.90 -12.56
C THR A 251 11.05 -14.88 -11.44
N TYR A 252 9.89 -14.54 -10.85
CA TYR A 252 9.82 -13.66 -9.70
C TYR A 252 10.54 -14.26 -8.49
N LEU A 253 10.22 -15.50 -8.11
CA LEU A 253 10.83 -16.15 -6.96
C LEU A 253 12.33 -16.43 -7.16
N ARG A 254 12.77 -16.71 -8.40
CA ARG A 254 14.20 -16.88 -8.69
C ARG A 254 15.00 -15.57 -8.63
N LEU A 255 14.45 -14.49 -9.18
CA LEU A 255 15.22 -13.26 -9.40
C LEU A 255 14.98 -12.19 -8.33
N THR A 256 13.83 -12.22 -7.65
CA THR A 256 13.38 -11.24 -6.66
C THR A 256 12.47 -11.83 -5.55
N PRO A 257 12.89 -12.88 -4.80
CA PRO A 257 12.10 -13.47 -3.71
C PRO A 257 12.14 -12.58 -2.44
N SER A 258 11.67 -11.33 -2.54
CA SER A 258 11.76 -10.36 -1.47
C SER A 258 10.52 -9.49 -1.39
N ARG A 259 10.12 -9.18 -0.15
CA ARG A 259 9.10 -8.19 0.19
C ARG A 259 9.63 -6.75 0.06
N ASN A 260 10.94 -6.56 0.03
CA ASN A 260 11.61 -5.27 -0.05
C ASN A 260 11.60 -4.76 -1.50
N ARG A 261 10.42 -4.40 -2.01
CA ARG A 261 10.19 -3.89 -3.37
C ARG A 261 9.11 -2.82 -3.36
N GLY A 262 9.24 -1.84 -4.27
CA GLY A 262 8.21 -0.81 -4.46
C GLY A 262 6.86 -1.39 -4.93
N LEU A 263 6.88 -2.52 -5.61
CA LEU A 263 5.73 -3.40 -5.84
C LEU A 263 6.10 -4.78 -5.32
N ASP A 264 5.45 -5.24 -4.25
CA ASP A 264 5.67 -6.56 -3.68
C ASP A 264 4.62 -7.53 -4.27
N MET A 265 5.06 -8.49 -5.08
CA MET A 265 4.13 -9.46 -5.67
C MET A 265 3.91 -10.68 -4.78
N LEU A 266 4.64 -10.85 -3.68
CA LEU A 266 4.57 -12.07 -2.87
C LEU A 266 3.17 -12.33 -2.26
N PRO A 267 2.40 -11.32 -1.82
CA PRO A 267 1.01 -11.54 -1.39
C PRO A 267 0.11 -12.13 -2.48
N LEU A 268 0.25 -11.64 -3.73
CA LEU A 268 -0.49 -12.15 -4.89
C LEU A 268 0.00 -13.54 -5.29
N ILE A 269 1.32 -13.75 -5.37
CA ILE A 269 1.90 -15.04 -5.70
C ILE A 269 1.52 -16.08 -4.64
N ARG A 270 1.46 -15.74 -3.35
CA ARG A 270 1.01 -16.65 -2.30
C ARG A 270 -0.47 -17.00 -2.45
N HIS A 271 -1.31 -16.07 -2.91
CA HIS A 271 -2.71 -16.35 -3.19
C HIS A 271 -2.87 -17.38 -4.33
N LEU A 272 -2.01 -17.30 -5.35
CA LEU A 272 -2.07 -18.15 -6.54
C LEU A 272 -1.33 -19.49 -6.37
N ALA A 273 -0.22 -19.49 -5.64
CA ALA A 273 0.70 -20.61 -5.48
C ALA A 273 1.26 -20.62 -4.04
N PRO A 274 0.44 -20.95 -3.03
CA PRO A 274 0.80 -20.82 -1.62
C PRO A 274 2.05 -21.62 -1.24
N ASP A 275 2.16 -22.86 -1.72
CA ASP A 275 3.27 -23.76 -1.41
C ASP A 275 4.61 -23.24 -1.97
N ARG A 276 4.57 -22.55 -3.12
CA ARG A 276 5.77 -22.01 -3.76
C ARG A 276 6.40 -20.92 -2.92
N VAL A 277 5.60 -19.96 -2.43
CA VAL A 277 6.09 -18.89 -1.55
C VAL A 277 6.60 -19.47 -0.23
N GLN A 278 5.89 -20.45 0.32
CA GLN A 278 6.27 -21.07 1.61
C GLN A 278 7.63 -21.77 1.56
N ASN A 279 8.00 -22.30 0.40
CA ASN A 279 9.24 -23.05 0.19
C ASN A 279 10.42 -22.17 -0.26
N GLU A 280 10.16 -21.09 -0.99
CA GLU A 280 11.21 -20.29 -1.66
C GLU A 280 11.50 -18.94 -0.98
N VAL A 281 10.70 -18.52 0.01
CA VAL A 281 10.84 -17.20 0.64
C VAL A 281 11.02 -17.31 2.15
N ASP A 282 12.11 -16.72 2.64
CA ASP A 282 12.37 -16.60 4.08
C ASP A 282 11.29 -15.75 4.76
N GLY A 283 10.83 -16.20 5.93
CA GLY A 283 9.78 -15.50 6.67
C GLY A 283 8.41 -15.52 5.99
N ALA A 284 8.17 -16.46 5.06
CA ALA A 284 6.92 -16.58 4.32
C ALA A 284 5.66 -16.62 5.21
N SER A 285 5.73 -17.11 6.44
CA SER A 285 4.61 -17.11 7.40
C SER A 285 4.01 -15.72 7.65
N SER A 286 4.80 -14.65 7.54
CA SER A 286 4.36 -13.25 7.71
C SER A 286 3.63 -12.68 6.48
N ILE A 287 3.70 -13.34 5.32
CA ILE A 287 3.15 -12.85 4.05
C ILE A 287 1.67 -13.19 3.96
N LYS A 288 0.76 -12.25 4.19
CA LYS A 288 -0.68 -12.51 4.06
C LYS A 288 -1.08 -12.61 2.59
N ALA A 289 -1.65 -13.74 2.18
CA ALA A 289 -2.11 -13.97 0.80
C ALA A 289 -3.32 -13.08 0.48
N ARG A 290 -3.31 -12.41 -0.68
CA ARG A 290 -4.43 -11.60 -1.16
C ARG A 290 -4.41 -11.45 -2.69
N PRO A 291 -5.56 -11.41 -3.37
CA PRO A 291 -5.66 -11.20 -4.82
C PRO A 291 -5.44 -9.73 -5.20
N ALA A 292 -4.36 -9.12 -4.73
CA ALA A 292 -4.08 -7.70 -4.88
C ALA A 292 -2.60 -7.42 -5.13
N TYR A 293 -2.32 -6.38 -5.91
CA TYR A 293 -1.01 -5.77 -6.04
C TYR A 293 -0.67 -5.04 -4.74
N HIS A 294 0.46 -5.37 -4.11
CA HIS A 294 0.93 -4.69 -2.92
C HIS A 294 1.91 -3.59 -3.33
N TYR A 295 1.37 -2.42 -3.66
CA TYR A 295 2.15 -1.25 -4.08
C TYR A 295 2.59 -0.47 -2.83
N ARG A 296 3.91 -0.42 -2.60
CA ARG A 296 4.52 0.08 -1.35
C ARG A 296 5.49 1.24 -1.57
N LEU A 297 5.70 1.62 -2.82
CA LEU A 297 6.65 2.66 -3.23
C LEU A 297 6.45 4.01 -2.53
N PRO A 298 5.21 4.49 -2.28
CA PRO A 298 5.00 5.82 -1.70
C PRO A 298 5.52 5.97 -0.26
N ASP A 299 5.98 7.17 0.05
CA ASP A 299 6.23 7.62 1.42
C ASP A 299 4.94 8.16 2.04
N CYS A 300 4.85 8.06 3.37
CA CYS A 300 3.84 8.80 4.11
C CYS A 300 4.36 10.21 4.45
N ARG A 301 3.88 11.22 3.72
CA ARG A 301 4.16 12.63 4.02
C ARG A 301 2.93 13.30 4.63
N ILE A 302 2.35 12.67 5.65
CA ILE A 302 1.09 13.12 6.26
C ILE A 302 1.16 14.55 6.82
N ASP A 303 2.36 15.04 7.11
CA ASP A 303 2.69 16.40 7.54
C ASP A 303 2.81 17.42 6.40
N ASP A 304 2.95 16.97 5.15
CA ASP A 304 2.99 17.80 3.95
C ASP A 304 1.55 18.14 3.49
N PRO A 305 1.18 19.43 3.40
CA PRO A 305 -0.17 19.82 3.01
C PRO A 305 -0.57 19.50 1.58
N ASP A 306 0.41 19.26 0.71
CA ASP A 306 0.19 18.93 -0.69
C ASP A 306 0.23 17.40 -0.92
N TRP A 307 0.36 16.62 0.15
CA TRP A 307 0.33 15.16 0.11
C TRP A 307 -1.06 14.61 0.40
N SER A 308 -1.41 13.51 -0.28
CA SER A 308 -2.65 12.80 -0.08
C SER A 308 -2.54 11.35 -0.59
N VAL A 309 -3.32 10.44 -0.03
CA VAL A 309 -3.42 9.05 -0.49
C VAL A 309 -4.00 9.03 -1.92
N THR A 310 -4.93 9.93 -2.24
CA THR A 310 -5.46 10.06 -3.61
C THR A 310 -4.36 10.42 -4.63
N ARG A 311 -3.36 11.24 -4.28
CA ARG A 311 -2.22 11.50 -5.15
C ARG A 311 -1.41 10.23 -5.43
N GLU A 312 -1.20 9.40 -4.42
CA GLU A 312 -0.49 8.12 -4.55
C GLU A 312 -1.29 7.08 -5.35
N TRP A 313 -2.60 7.04 -5.16
CA TRP A 313 -3.52 6.27 -6.00
C TRP A 313 -3.43 6.69 -7.47
N ASN A 314 -3.41 7.99 -7.76
CA ASN A 314 -3.31 8.50 -9.13
C ASN A 314 -1.98 8.12 -9.80
N ARG A 315 -0.91 7.96 -9.02
CA ARG A 315 0.36 7.39 -9.51
C ARG A 315 0.24 5.92 -9.84
N TRP A 316 -0.45 5.13 -9.01
CA TRP A 316 -0.76 3.72 -9.32
C TRP A 316 -1.60 3.59 -10.59
N VAL A 317 -2.65 4.41 -10.75
CA VAL A 317 -3.49 4.41 -11.95
C VAL A 317 -2.69 4.69 -13.22
N ARG A 318 -1.63 5.50 -13.14
CA ARG A 318 -0.72 5.71 -14.28
C ARG A 318 0.01 4.43 -14.70
N VAL A 319 0.41 3.60 -13.75
CA VAL A 319 1.00 2.27 -14.03
C VAL A 319 -0.01 1.39 -14.74
N GLU A 320 -1.24 1.33 -14.24
CA GLU A 320 -2.31 0.54 -14.87
C GLU A 320 -2.68 1.04 -16.27
N ARG A 321 -2.63 2.35 -16.52
CA ARG A 321 -2.86 2.92 -17.87
C ARG A 321 -1.78 2.49 -18.86
N VAL A 322 -0.51 2.45 -18.44
CA VAL A 322 0.57 1.92 -19.27
C VAL A 322 0.39 0.40 -19.45
N ALA A 323 -0.02 -0.32 -18.41
CA ALA A 323 -0.32 -1.74 -18.50
C ALA A 323 -1.43 -2.07 -19.53
N ALA A 324 -2.41 -1.18 -19.66
CA ALA A 324 -3.51 -1.29 -20.62
C ALA A 324 -3.14 -0.80 -22.04
N ASP A 325 -1.91 -0.33 -22.27
CA ASP A 325 -1.41 0.11 -23.57
C ASP A 325 -0.25 -0.80 -24.03
N PRO A 326 -0.55 -1.83 -24.85
CA PRO A 326 0.47 -2.75 -25.36
C PRO A 326 1.59 -2.05 -26.15
N ALA A 327 1.27 -0.98 -26.89
CA ALA A 327 2.27 -0.25 -27.67
C ALA A 327 3.24 0.51 -26.76
N ALA A 328 2.73 1.11 -25.68
CA ALA A 328 3.58 1.74 -24.67
C ALA A 328 4.48 0.71 -23.95
N LEU A 329 3.93 -0.45 -23.58
CA LEU A 329 4.71 -1.53 -22.96
C LEU A 329 5.82 -2.04 -23.86
N ASP A 330 5.54 -2.27 -25.14
CA ASP A 330 6.53 -2.74 -26.10
C ASP A 330 7.60 -1.67 -26.36
N ALA A 331 7.21 -0.40 -26.48
CA ALA A 331 8.15 0.71 -26.60
C ALA A 331 9.07 0.83 -25.37
N LEU A 332 8.53 0.65 -24.16
CA LEU A 332 9.32 0.63 -22.92
C LEU A 332 10.26 -0.58 -22.86
N ALA A 333 9.80 -1.78 -23.24
CA ALA A 333 10.63 -2.98 -23.26
C ALA A 333 11.78 -2.84 -24.27
N ASP A 334 11.51 -2.33 -25.48
CA ASP A 334 12.50 -2.02 -26.50
C ASP A 334 13.50 -0.96 -26.02
N GLY A 335 12.97 0.11 -25.41
CA GLY A 335 13.75 1.17 -24.80
C GLY A 335 14.70 0.62 -23.74
N TRP A 336 14.22 -0.26 -22.86
CA TRP A 336 15.03 -0.89 -21.81
C TRP A 336 16.14 -1.76 -22.40
N ARG A 337 15.83 -2.60 -23.39
CA ARG A 337 16.84 -3.43 -24.08
C ARG A 337 17.92 -2.59 -24.77
N LYS A 338 17.54 -1.50 -25.43
CA LYS A 338 18.47 -0.52 -26.03
C LYS A 338 19.31 0.19 -24.95
N TYR A 339 18.70 0.57 -23.84
CA TYR A 339 19.38 1.19 -22.70
C TYR A 339 20.44 0.25 -22.09
N ARG A 340 20.08 -1.04 -21.91
CA ARG A 340 20.94 -2.06 -21.28
C ARG A 340 22.08 -2.56 -22.17
N SER A 341 21.92 -2.53 -23.49
CA SER A 341 22.96 -2.94 -24.46
C SER A 341 24.10 -1.93 -24.66
N ARG A 342 23.99 -0.71 -24.11
CA ARG A 342 25.04 0.32 -24.19
C ARG A 342 26.30 -0.12 -23.40
N ARG A 343 27.44 -0.16 -24.10
CA ARG A 343 28.72 -0.71 -23.61
C ARG A 343 29.39 0.10 -22.49
N LEU A 344 29.12 1.40 -22.37
CA LEU A 344 29.75 2.26 -21.36
C LEU A 344 28.74 2.71 -20.29
N PRO A 345 28.96 2.44 -18.99
CA PRO A 345 28.07 2.86 -17.91
C PRO A 345 27.81 4.37 -17.89
N PHE A 346 28.84 5.17 -18.18
CA PHE A 346 28.77 6.63 -18.22
C PHE A 346 28.00 7.19 -19.43
N GLY A 347 27.77 6.38 -20.47
CA GLY A 347 27.00 6.75 -21.66
C GLY A 347 25.57 6.19 -21.67
N ARG A 348 25.13 5.49 -20.62
CA ARG A 348 23.80 4.87 -20.57
C ARG A 348 22.67 5.89 -20.56
N GLY A 349 22.92 7.15 -20.18
CA GLY A 349 21.85 8.12 -19.95
C GLY A 349 21.04 7.75 -18.71
N ASN A 350 19.92 8.43 -18.47
CA ASN A 350 19.05 8.16 -17.34
C ASN A 350 17.78 7.47 -17.81
N TRP A 351 17.57 6.21 -17.40
CA TRP A 351 16.39 5.44 -17.79
C TRP A 351 15.07 6.18 -17.48
N ALA A 352 14.98 6.91 -16.37
CA ALA A 352 13.79 7.69 -16.04
C ALA A 352 13.47 8.78 -17.08
N LEU A 353 14.50 9.40 -17.69
CA LEU A 353 14.29 10.36 -18.77
C LEU A 353 13.82 9.65 -20.04
N THR A 354 14.40 8.50 -20.38
CA THR A 354 13.94 7.68 -21.50
C THR A 354 12.47 7.26 -21.35
N VAL A 355 12.03 6.87 -20.14
CA VAL A 355 10.62 6.57 -19.85
C VAL A 355 9.73 7.79 -20.10
N SER A 356 10.19 8.98 -19.71
CA SER A 356 9.47 10.24 -19.93
C SER A 356 9.27 10.50 -21.43
N ASP A 357 10.34 10.34 -22.21
CA ASP A 357 10.33 10.56 -23.65
C ASP A 357 9.44 9.52 -24.37
N ILE A 358 9.51 8.25 -23.98
CA ILE A 358 8.69 7.17 -24.57
C ILE A 358 7.20 7.39 -24.29
N LEU A 359 6.86 7.76 -23.06
CA LEU A 359 5.46 7.89 -22.64
C LEU A 359 4.88 9.30 -22.86
N GLY A 360 5.69 10.26 -23.31
CA GLY A 360 5.27 11.66 -23.42
C GLY A 360 4.85 12.28 -22.08
N ILE A 361 5.45 11.85 -20.97
CA ILE A 361 5.14 12.33 -19.62
C ILE A 361 6.26 13.24 -19.08
N PRO A 362 5.97 14.13 -18.12
CA PRO A 362 7.00 15.05 -17.59
C PRO A 362 8.22 14.33 -17.00
N GLN A 363 9.40 14.92 -17.16
CA GLN A 363 10.71 14.37 -16.72
C GLN A 363 10.95 14.43 -15.18
N GLY A 364 9.98 14.94 -14.42
CA GLY A 364 10.03 15.15 -12.97
C GLY A 364 9.89 16.62 -12.58
N LEU A 365 9.26 16.84 -11.40
CA LEU A 365 8.87 18.12 -10.77
C LEU A 365 8.59 19.29 -11.74
N THR A 366 7.44 19.27 -12.40
CA THR A 366 6.67 20.51 -12.52
C THR A 366 5.89 20.66 -11.22
N ALA A 367 6.39 21.51 -10.32
CA ALA A 367 5.54 22.12 -9.32
C ALA A 367 4.49 22.94 -10.08
N SER A 368 3.21 22.70 -9.79
CA SER A 368 2.12 23.60 -10.16
C SER A 368 1.12 23.53 -9.05
#